data_AF-A0A7L4P175-F1
#
_entry.id   AF-A0A7L4P175-F1
#
_cell.length_a   1.000
_cell.length_b   1.000
_cell.length_c   1.000
_cell.angle_alpha   90.00
_cell.angle_beta   90.00
_cell.angle_gamma   90.00
#
_symmetry.space_group_name_H-M   'P 1'
#
loop_
_entity.id
_entity.type
_entity.pdbx_description
1 polymer ?
#
loop_
_entity_poly.entity_id
_entity_poly.type
_entity_poly.pdbx_seq_one_letter_code
_entity_poly.pdbx_strand_id
1 'polypeptide(L)'
;MDLMLLEFAGKQVKPDIRKLYDMREVVYDQEWLQVTEDKDLYYMYRDLSYSNRDHNLIKENDLRYDITIIPPSIIGSEFVKTAGHYHPLIEGTSYTYPEIYEVLSGVAHYLLQKSENSKITDVIIVEAKEGDKVIVPPNYGHVTINPSNKELKMANWVSDQFESIYKPYREYGGAAYFELTDGSLIKNENCENLPGIRKLKPTNFSDLGLYKNKEMYKLIRDPDKLGYLNRPQDYDWLWEKI
;
A
#
# COMPACT_ATOMS: atom_id res chain seq x y z
N MET A 1 10.89 -15.43 19.39
CA MET A 1 10.72 -14.94 18.00
C MET A 1 11.94 -14.13 17.67
N ASP A 2 12.69 -14.53 16.64
CA ASP A 2 13.74 -13.68 16.07
C ASP A 2 13.05 -12.52 15.36
N LEU A 3 13.38 -11.29 15.78
CA LEU A 3 12.90 -10.09 15.11
C LEU A 3 13.38 -10.12 13.66
N MET A 4 12.48 -9.91 12.70
CA MET A 4 12.85 -9.77 11.29
C MET A 4 13.61 -8.44 11.15
N LEU A 5 14.93 -8.45 11.30
CA LEU A 5 15.76 -7.27 11.12
C LEU A 5 16.02 -7.04 9.64
N LEU A 6 15.82 -5.81 9.17
CA LEU A 6 16.19 -5.42 7.82
C LEU A 6 17.61 -4.85 7.83
N GLU A 7 18.49 -5.40 7.00
CA GLU A 7 19.74 -4.73 6.67
C GLU A 7 19.47 -3.65 5.62
N PHE A 8 19.67 -2.38 6.01
CA PHE A 8 19.50 -1.23 5.13
C PHE A 8 20.63 -0.23 5.37
N ALA A 9 21.33 0.15 4.30
CA ALA A 9 22.45 1.08 4.36
C ALA A 9 23.55 0.70 5.39
N GLY A 10 23.83 -0.60 5.52
CA GLY A 10 24.81 -1.14 6.48
C GLY A 10 24.36 -1.08 7.95
N LYS A 11 23.08 -0.85 8.22
CA LYS A 11 22.48 -0.84 9.56
C LYS A 11 21.38 -1.89 9.67
N GLN A 12 21.18 -2.41 10.88
CA GLN A 12 20.01 -3.23 11.21
C GLN A 12 18.87 -2.33 11.66
N VAL A 13 17.73 -2.42 10.97
CA VAL A 13 16.51 -1.68 11.29
C VAL A 13 15.49 -2.64 11.87
N LYS A 14 14.84 -2.23 12.96
CA LYS A 14 13.75 -2.98 13.59
C LYS A 14 12.42 -2.63 12.92
N PRO A 15 11.52 -3.60 12.72
CA PRO A 15 10.21 -3.33 12.14
C PRO A 15 9.19 -2.90 13.20
N ASP A 16 8.20 -2.13 12.76
CA ASP A 16 6.86 -2.22 13.32
C ASP A 16 6.20 -3.49 12.81
N ILE A 17 5.59 -4.26 13.70
CA ILE A 17 5.01 -5.56 13.37
C ILE A 17 3.50 -5.42 13.34
N ARG A 18 2.86 -5.82 12.23
CA ARG A 18 1.41 -6.05 12.23
C ARG A 18 1.14 -7.48 12.60
N LYS A 19 0.30 -7.67 13.61
CA LYS A 19 -0.19 -8.98 14.03
C LYS A 19 -1.60 -9.26 13.56
N LEU A 20 -2.01 -10.52 13.60
CA LEU A 20 -3.35 -10.96 13.26
C LEU A 20 -4.40 -10.26 14.11
N TYR A 21 -4.14 -10.10 15.41
CA TYR A 21 -5.09 -9.44 16.31
C TYR A 21 -5.25 -7.94 16.04
N ASP A 22 -4.28 -7.30 15.38
CA ASP A 22 -4.39 -5.90 14.93
C ASP A 22 -5.26 -5.75 13.67
N MET A 23 -5.70 -6.88 13.09
CA MET A 23 -6.46 -6.96 11.84
C MET A 23 -7.83 -7.62 12.00
N ARG A 24 -8.29 -7.88 13.24
CA ARG A 24 -9.50 -8.67 13.50
C ARG A 24 -10.73 -8.16 12.77
N GLU A 25 -10.87 -6.84 12.71
CA GLU A 25 -12.01 -6.16 12.09
C GLU A 25 -11.95 -6.17 10.57
N VAL A 26 -10.89 -6.67 9.95
CA VAL A 26 -10.72 -6.67 8.49
C VAL A 26 -10.45 -8.05 7.91
N VAL A 27 -10.64 -9.11 8.70
CA VAL A 27 -10.57 -10.51 8.25
C VAL A 27 -11.93 -10.96 7.72
N TYR A 28 -11.96 -11.63 6.59
CA TYR A 28 -13.16 -12.22 5.99
C TYR A 28 -13.68 -13.40 6.81
N ASP A 29 -12.81 -14.36 7.14
CA ASP A 29 -13.17 -15.59 7.84
C ASP A 29 -13.19 -15.40 9.37
N GLN A 30 -14.30 -14.85 9.87
CA GLN A 30 -14.49 -14.54 11.29
C GLN A 30 -14.62 -15.79 12.18
N GLU A 31 -15.12 -16.91 11.65
CA GLU A 31 -15.21 -18.17 12.41
C GLU A 31 -13.80 -18.75 12.67
N TRP A 32 -12.95 -18.78 11.63
CA TRP A 32 -11.55 -19.17 11.78
C TRP A 32 -10.80 -18.27 12.76
N LEU A 33 -11.04 -16.95 12.71
CA LEU A 33 -10.36 -15.98 13.57
C LEU A 33 -10.66 -16.18 15.06
N GLN A 34 -11.86 -16.65 15.42
CA GLN A 34 -12.26 -16.84 16.83
C GLN A 34 -11.44 -17.93 17.55
N VAL A 35 -10.95 -18.92 16.81
CA VAL A 35 -10.21 -20.08 17.34
C VAL A 35 -8.72 -20.05 17.03
N THR A 36 -8.24 -18.98 16.39
CA THR A 36 -6.84 -18.84 15.96
C THR A 36 -6.06 -17.95 16.92
N GLU A 37 -4.86 -18.39 17.29
CA GLU A 37 -3.93 -17.59 18.10
C GLU A 37 -3.31 -16.43 17.32
N ASP A 38 -2.86 -15.41 18.06
CA ASP A 38 -2.20 -14.26 17.45
C ASP A 38 -0.87 -14.67 16.78
N LYS A 39 -0.58 -14.06 15.63
CA LYS A 39 0.66 -14.27 14.88
C LYS A 39 1.07 -13.02 14.13
N ASP A 40 2.35 -12.86 13.90
CA ASP A 40 2.87 -11.80 13.03
C ASP A 40 2.39 -12.04 11.58
N LEU A 41 2.01 -10.97 10.89
CA LEU A 41 1.56 -11.01 9.50
C LEU A 41 2.51 -10.30 8.55
N TYR A 42 2.99 -9.10 8.91
CA TYR A 42 3.95 -8.36 8.11
C TYR A 42 4.73 -7.33 8.92
N TYR A 43 5.83 -6.87 8.33
CA TYR A 43 6.87 -6.07 8.97
C TYR A 43 7.07 -4.77 8.18
N MET A 44 6.97 -3.63 8.86
CA MET A 44 7.10 -2.30 8.26
C MET A 44 8.36 -1.60 8.80
N TYR A 45 9.19 -1.08 7.91
CA TYR A 45 10.40 -0.33 8.23
C TYR A 45 10.24 1.06 7.67
N ARG A 46 10.05 2.05 8.55
CA ARG A 46 9.68 3.41 8.17
C ARG A 46 10.85 4.36 8.19
N ASP A 47 10.72 5.46 7.46
CA ASP A 47 11.67 6.60 7.46
C ASP A 47 13.12 6.17 7.12
N LEU A 48 13.24 5.33 6.10
CA LEU A 48 14.50 4.76 5.66
C LEU A 48 15.27 5.72 4.74
N SER A 49 16.60 5.78 4.92
CA SER A 49 17.49 6.57 4.08
C SER A 49 18.88 5.93 3.96
N TYR A 50 19.51 6.01 2.78
CA TYR A 50 20.85 5.43 2.56
C TYR A 50 21.98 6.27 3.15
N SER A 51 21.74 7.55 3.42
CA SER A 51 22.72 8.45 4.01
C SER A 51 22.05 9.57 4.79
N ASN A 52 22.78 10.24 5.69
CA ASN A 52 22.27 11.43 6.38
C ASN A 52 21.92 12.57 5.39
N ARG A 53 22.62 12.64 4.25
CA ARG A 53 22.31 13.61 3.20
C ARG A 53 20.96 13.30 2.57
N ASP A 54 20.70 12.03 2.25
CA ASP A 54 19.41 11.61 1.71
C ASP A 54 18.31 11.86 2.74
N HIS A 55 18.54 11.52 4.02
CA HIS A 55 17.57 11.77 5.09
C HIS A 55 17.16 13.24 5.16
N ASN A 56 18.13 14.15 5.14
CA ASN A 56 17.84 15.59 5.14
C ASN A 56 17.04 15.99 3.90
N LEU A 57 17.41 15.50 2.71
CA LEU A 57 16.70 15.81 1.47
C LEU A 57 15.26 15.27 1.48
N ILE A 58 15.04 14.08 2.03
CA ILE A 58 13.71 13.48 2.21
C ILE A 58 12.85 14.36 3.12
N LYS A 59 13.37 14.75 4.28
CA LYS A 59 12.64 15.60 5.24
C LYS A 59 12.38 17.01 4.73
N GLU A 60 13.35 17.64 4.06
CA GLU A 60 13.20 18.96 3.44
C GLU A 60 12.13 18.99 2.34
N ASN A 61 11.74 17.84 1.80
CA ASN A 61 10.72 17.70 0.77
C ASN A 61 9.42 17.06 1.28
N ASP A 62 9.24 16.90 2.60
CA ASP A 62 8.05 16.33 3.20
C ASP A 62 7.73 14.91 2.69
N LEU A 63 8.77 14.11 2.46
CA LEU A 63 8.66 12.74 1.96
C LEU A 63 9.02 11.73 3.05
N ARG A 64 8.56 10.50 2.86
CA ARG A 64 8.96 9.32 3.63
C ARG A 64 9.16 8.12 2.71
N TYR A 65 10.25 7.40 2.92
CA TYR A 65 10.50 6.11 2.25
C TYR A 65 10.35 4.99 3.25
N ASP A 66 9.47 4.04 2.93
CA ASP A 66 9.24 2.86 3.77
C ASP A 66 9.55 1.58 2.98
N ILE A 67 9.85 0.51 3.70
CA ILE A 67 9.86 -0.86 3.17
C ILE A 67 8.86 -1.69 3.98
N THR A 68 8.08 -2.50 3.28
CA THR A 68 7.20 -3.50 3.90
C THR A 68 7.56 -4.89 3.40
N ILE A 69 7.66 -5.84 4.32
CA ILE A 69 7.88 -7.26 4.03
C ILE A 69 6.67 -8.05 4.49
N ILE A 70 6.07 -8.80 3.58
CA ILE A 70 4.90 -9.65 3.80
C ILE A 70 5.31 -11.10 3.50
N PRO A 71 5.67 -11.91 4.52
CA PRO A 71 5.89 -13.34 4.35
C PRO A 71 4.64 -14.05 3.81
N PRO A 72 4.78 -15.20 3.14
CA PRO A 72 3.63 -15.96 2.68
C PRO A 72 2.84 -16.49 3.88
N SER A 73 1.54 -16.25 3.90
CA SER A 73 0.63 -16.71 4.96
C SER A 73 -0.79 -16.71 4.43
N ILE A 74 -1.65 -17.46 5.13
CA ILE A 74 -3.09 -17.53 4.89
C ILE A 74 -3.80 -17.04 6.15
N ILE A 75 -4.86 -16.26 5.94
CA ILE A 75 -5.75 -15.73 6.98
C ILE A 75 -7.13 -16.36 6.73
N GLY A 76 -7.41 -17.47 7.39
CA GLY A 76 -8.61 -18.29 7.12
C GLY A 76 -8.62 -18.81 5.68
N SER A 77 -9.46 -18.23 4.84
CA SER A 77 -9.55 -18.53 3.40
C SER A 77 -8.87 -17.49 2.49
N GLU A 78 -8.39 -16.37 3.05
CA GLU A 78 -7.75 -15.27 2.33
C GLU A 78 -6.22 -15.44 2.22
N PHE A 79 -5.65 -14.90 1.14
CA PHE A 79 -4.22 -14.60 1.14
C PHE A 79 -3.90 -13.52 2.19
N VAL A 80 -2.68 -13.57 2.76
CA VAL A 80 -2.21 -12.52 3.67
C VAL A 80 -2.19 -11.17 2.97
N LYS A 81 -2.64 -10.14 3.69
CA LYS A 81 -2.78 -8.78 3.19
C LYS A 81 -2.45 -7.74 4.27
N THR A 82 -2.27 -6.50 3.84
CA THR A 82 -2.25 -5.34 4.73
C THR A 82 -3.64 -5.00 5.26
N ALA A 83 -3.74 -4.23 6.35
CA ALA A 83 -5.02 -3.89 6.98
C ALA A 83 -5.96 -3.06 6.08
N GLY A 84 -5.39 -2.25 5.19
CA GLY A 84 -6.12 -1.30 4.36
C GLY A 84 -6.38 0.03 5.06
N HIS A 85 -6.24 1.12 4.32
CA HIS A 85 -6.50 2.47 4.84
C HIS A 85 -6.72 3.48 3.72
N TYR A 86 -7.27 4.63 4.09
CA TYR A 86 -7.32 5.85 3.26
C TYR A 86 -6.30 6.88 3.76
N HIS A 87 -5.99 7.86 2.92
CA HIS A 87 -5.24 9.06 3.32
C HIS A 87 -6.20 10.24 3.54
N PRO A 88 -5.88 11.21 4.41
CA PRO A 88 -6.72 12.39 4.62
C PRO A 88 -6.72 13.31 3.40
N LEU A 89 -7.76 14.13 3.31
CA LEU A 89 -7.81 15.26 2.38
C LEU A 89 -6.70 16.26 2.73
N ILE A 90 -6.08 16.81 1.69
CA ILE A 90 -5.16 17.93 1.79
C ILE A 90 -5.99 19.20 1.94
N GLU A 91 -5.70 19.97 3.00
CA GLU A 91 -6.45 21.19 3.33
C GLU A 91 -6.53 22.15 2.13
N GLY A 92 -7.74 22.64 1.84
CA GLY A 92 -7.98 23.54 0.71
C GLY A 92 -8.08 22.88 -0.66
N THR A 93 -8.06 21.54 -0.75
CA THR A 93 -8.15 20.81 -2.02
C THR A 93 -9.24 19.72 -1.99
N SER A 94 -9.52 19.12 -3.15
CA SER A 94 -10.35 17.91 -3.30
C SER A 94 -9.53 16.61 -3.40
N TYR A 95 -8.26 16.66 -3.03
CA TYR A 95 -7.33 15.55 -3.18
C TYR A 95 -6.91 15.02 -1.81
N THR A 96 -6.82 13.70 -1.66
CA THR A 96 -6.02 13.10 -0.59
C THR A 96 -4.58 12.92 -1.05
N TYR A 97 -3.66 12.71 -0.10
CA TYR A 97 -2.28 12.37 -0.42
C TYR A 97 -2.20 11.08 -1.26
N PRO A 98 -1.57 11.09 -2.43
CA PRO A 98 -1.24 9.87 -3.16
C PRO A 98 -0.06 9.13 -2.51
N GLU A 99 0.19 7.93 -3.03
CA GLU A 99 1.34 7.10 -2.64
C GLU A 99 1.85 6.34 -3.87
N ILE A 100 3.14 6.01 -3.89
CA ILE A 100 3.70 5.14 -4.92
C ILE A 100 4.45 3.98 -4.31
N TYR A 101 4.15 2.78 -4.79
CA TYR A 101 4.82 1.54 -4.43
C TYR A 101 5.79 1.08 -5.53
N GLU A 102 6.85 0.39 -5.13
CA GLU A 102 7.72 -0.45 -5.95
C GLU A 102 7.78 -1.87 -5.36
N VAL A 103 7.57 -2.90 -6.18
CA VAL A 103 7.83 -4.28 -5.77
C VAL A 103 9.32 -4.56 -5.91
N LEU A 104 10.00 -4.76 -4.78
CA LEU A 104 11.43 -5.06 -4.73
C LEU A 104 11.72 -6.56 -4.96
N SER A 105 10.83 -7.43 -4.52
CA SER A 105 10.85 -8.87 -4.84
C SER A 105 9.47 -9.50 -4.58
N GLY A 106 9.16 -10.59 -5.29
CA GLY A 106 7.88 -11.29 -5.16
C GLY A 106 6.79 -10.75 -6.08
N VAL A 107 5.53 -10.95 -5.66
CA VAL A 107 4.33 -10.54 -6.41
C VAL A 107 3.38 -9.85 -5.44
N ALA A 108 2.85 -8.70 -5.84
CA ALA A 108 1.83 -7.95 -5.09
C ALA A 108 0.56 -7.85 -5.93
N HIS A 109 -0.59 -8.06 -5.28
CA HIS A 109 -1.86 -7.57 -5.80
C HIS A 109 -2.27 -6.34 -4.99
N TYR A 110 -2.36 -5.19 -5.65
CA TYR A 110 -2.84 -3.95 -5.05
C TYR A 110 -4.33 -3.79 -5.36
N LEU A 111 -5.17 -3.92 -4.33
CA LEU A 111 -6.59 -3.63 -4.40
C LEU A 111 -6.82 -2.19 -3.96
N LEU A 112 -7.22 -1.34 -4.90
CA LEU A 112 -7.51 0.08 -4.67
C LEU A 112 -9.02 0.29 -4.70
N GLN A 113 -9.54 1.16 -3.85
CA GLN A 113 -10.96 1.52 -3.86
C GLN A 113 -11.16 3.02 -3.64
N LYS A 114 -11.95 3.65 -4.51
CA LYS A 114 -12.32 5.06 -4.37
C LYS A 114 -13.55 5.16 -3.47
N SER A 115 -13.53 6.09 -2.52
CA SER A 115 -14.70 6.40 -1.68
C SER A 115 -15.16 7.83 -1.90
N GLU A 116 -16.44 8.00 -2.19
CA GLU A 116 -17.12 9.29 -2.30
C GLU A 116 -18.38 9.27 -1.44
N ASN A 117 -18.50 10.18 -0.48
CA ASN A 117 -19.64 10.24 0.45
C ASN A 117 -19.94 8.89 1.13
N SER A 118 -18.89 8.20 1.59
CA SER A 118 -18.96 6.86 2.21
C SER A 118 -19.50 5.75 1.30
N LYS A 119 -19.50 5.96 -0.02
CA LYS A 119 -19.83 4.92 -1.00
C LYS A 119 -18.60 4.60 -1.83
N ILE A 120 -18.37 3.32 -2.07
CA ILE A 120 -17.30 2.87 -2.93
C ILE A 120 -17.76 3.02 -4.38
N THR A 121 -17.11 3.90 -5.13
CA THR A 121 -17.52 4.26 -6.50
C THR A 121 -16.64 3.66 -7.58
N ASP A 122 -15.43 3.22 -7.23
CA ASP A 122 -14.53 2.50 -8.13
C ASP A 122 -13.66 1.50 -7.35
N VAL A 123 -13.34 0.37 -8.00
CA VAL A 123 -12.45 -0.65 -7.45
C VAL A 123 -11.49 -1.11 -8.54
N ILE A 124 -10.21 -1.12 -8.22
CA ILE A 124 -9.13 -1.49 -9.12
C ILE A 124 -8.32 -2.61 -8.47
N ILE A 125 -7.89 -3.59 -9.26
CA ILE A 125 -6.83 -4.50 -8.87
C ILE A 125 -5.66 -4.42 -9.85
N VAL A 126 -4.44 -4.34 -9.32
CA VAL A 126 -3.19 -4.32 -10.08
C VAL A 126 -2.28 -5.45 -9.62
N GLU A 127 -1.96 -6.38 -10.51
CA GLU A 127 -0.88 -7.35 -10.30
C GLU A 127 0.46 -6.71 -10.67
N ALA A 128 1.39 -6.68 -9.72
CA ALA A 128 2.73 -6.12 -9.88
C ALA A 128 3.79 -7.13 -9.46
N LYS A 129 4.89 -7.19 -10.22
CA LYS A 129 6.03 -8.08 -9.98
C LYS A 129 7.29 -7.25 -9.73
N GLU A 130 8.37 -7.90 -9.37
CA GLU A 130 9.68 -7.26 -9.18
C GLU A 130 10.00 -6.20 -10.24
N GLY A 131 10.37 -5.00 -9.77
CA GLY A 131 10.69 -3.82 -10.54
C GLY A 131 9.48 -2.99 -11.00
N ASP A 132 8.25 -3.52 -10.90
CA ASP A 132 7.02 -2.78 -11.21
C ASP A 132 6.72 -1.74 -10.14
N LYS A 133 6.02 -0.68 -10.56
CA LYS A 133 5.58 0.41 -9.68
C LYS A 133 4.08 0.59 -9.80
N VAL A 134 3.42 0.99 -8.72
CA VAL A 134 1.98 1.25 -8.71
C VAL A 134 1.73 2.52 -7.93
N ILE A 135 1.11 3.50 -8.59
CA ILE A 135 0.62 4.71 -7.92
C ILE A 135 -0.77 4.42 -7.35
N VAL A 136 -0.96 4.72 -6.08
CA VAL A 136 -2.28 4.90 -5.46
C VAL A 136 -2.69 6.35 -5.68
N PRO A 137 -3.67 6.62 -6.55
CA PRO A 137 -4.09 7.98 -6.84
C PRO A 137 -4.85 8.60 -5.65
N PRO A 138 -4.98 9.93 -5.62
CA PRO A 138 -5.83 10.60 -4.62
C PRO A 138 -7.24 10.02 -4.53
N ASN A 139 -7.81 10.07 -3.34
CA ASN A 139 -9.14 9.61 -2.97
C ASN A 139 -9.34 8.08 -2.99
N TYR A 140 -8.27 7.30 -3.25
CA TYR A 140 -8.29 5.85 -3.13
C TYR A 140 -7.70 5.38 -1.81
N GLY A 141 -8.38 4.44 -1.17
CA GLY A 141 -7.80 3.56 -0.18
C GLY A 141 -7.16 2.36 -0.86
N HIS A 142 -6.26 1.68 -0.19
CA HIS A 142 -5.53 0.57 -0.77
C HIS A 142 -5.26 -0.57 0.21
N VAL A 143 -5.24 -1.79 -0.31
CA VAL A 143 -4.76 -3.02 0.35
C VAL A 143 -3.70 -3.65 -0.56
N THR A 144 -2.58 -4.07 0.02
CA THR A 144 -1.63 -4.94 -0.66
C THR A 144 -1.82 -6.38 -0.20
N ILE A 145 -1.89 -7.30 -1.14
CA ILE A 145 -2.09 -8.74 -0.93
C ILE A 145 -0.84 -9.45 -1.46
N ASN A 146 -0.32 -10.41 -0.69
CA ASN A 146 0.68 -11.35 -1.17
C ASN A 146 -0.01 -12.65 -1.61
N PRO A 147 -0.27 -12.86 -2.91
CA PRO A 147 -1.00 -14.01 -3.42
C PRO A 147 -0.13 -15.27 -3.57
N SER A 148 1.13 -15.22 -3.11
CA SER A 148 2.14 -16.23 -3.43
C SER A 148 2.62 -17.00 -2.21
N ASN A 149 3.29 -18.13 -2.46
CA ASN A 149 3.99 -18.89 -1.44
C ASN A 149 5.43 -18.38 -1.18
N LYS A 150 5.76 -17.16 -1.62
CA LYS A 150 7.05 -16.51 -1.44
C LYS A 150 6.87 -15.20 -0.68
N GLU A 151 7.96 -14.71 -0.10
CA GLU A 151 7.99 -13.39 0.52
C GLU A 151 7.74 -12.30 -0.55
N LEU A 152 6.86 -11.36 -0.21
CA LEU A 152 6.70 -10.11 -0.94
C LEU A 152 7.47 -9.02 -0.18
N LYS A 153 8.41 -8.36 -0.86
CA LYS A 153 9.07 -7.16 -0.37
C LYS A 153 8.76 -6.00 -1.29
N MET A 154 8.29 -4.91 -0.72
CA MET A 154 7.96 -3.69 -1.44
C MET A 154 8.50 -2.47 -0.71
N ALA A 155 8.67 -1.39 -1.45
CA ALA A 155 8.96 -0.07 -0.92
C ALA A 155 7.90 0.92 -1.36
N ASN A 156 7.76 2.01 -0.63
CA ASN A 156 6.88 3.11 -1.01
C ASN A 156 7.51 4.47 -0.73
N TRP A 157 7.21 5.43 -1.61
CA TRP A 157 7.32 6.86 -1.29
C TRP A 157 5.94 7.41 -1.00
N VAL A 158 5.88 8.21 0.05
CA VAL A 158 4.65 8.82 0.52
C VAL A 158 4.97 10.19 1.14
N SER A 159 3.96 11.04 1.28
CA SER A 159 4.10 12.28 2.06
C SER A 159 4.31 11.95 3.55
N ASP A 160 5.16 12.72 4.23
CA ASP A 160 5.32 12.63 5.70
C ASP A 160 4.33 13.55 6.45
N GLN A 161 3.41 14.21 5.73
CA GLN A 161 2.47 15.21 6.27
C GLN A 161 1.10 14.63 6.66
N PHE A 162 0.97 13.31 6.77
CA PHE A 162 -0.30 12.69 7.14
C PHE A 162 -0.18 11.42 7.98
N GLU A 163 -1.31 11.09 8.63
CA GLU A 163 -1.54 9.80 9.27
C GLU A 163 -2.64 9.01 8.53
N SER A 164 -2.44 7.70 8.40
CA SER A 164 -3.37 6.80 7.73
C SER A 164 -4.72 6.71 8.46
N ILE A 165 -5.82 6.74 7.72
CA ILE A 165 -7.19 6.62 8.22
C ILE A 165 -7.67 5.16 8.05
N TYR A 166 -7.52 4.36 9.10
CA TYR A 166 -7.93 2.94 9.12
C TYR A 166 -9.42 2.72 9.40
N LYS A 167 -10.08 3.71 10.03
CA LYS A 167 -11.44 3.57 10.56
C LYS A 167 -12.46 3.05 9.53
N PRO A 168 -12.53 3.58 8.28
CA PRO A 168 -13.46 3.07 7.28
C PRO A 168 -13.28 1.57 7.00
N TYR A 169 -12.05 1.10 6.81
CA TYR A 169 -11.80 -0.32 6.58
C TYR A 169 -12.27 -1.18 7.76
N ARG A 170 -12.04 -0.75 9.00
CA ARG A 170 -12.54 -1.48 10.19
C ARG A 170 -14.07 -1.50 10.27
N GLU A 171 -14.73 -0.37 9.99
CA GLU A 171 -16.20 -0.27 10.05
C GLU A 171 -16.88 -1.10 8.97
N TYR A 172 -16.28 -1.22 7.79
CA TYR A 172 -16.78 -2.05 6.68
C TYR A 172 -16.32 -3.51 6.76
N GLY A 173 -15.59 -3.93 7.79
CA GLY A 173 -15.14 -5.32 7.87
C GLY A 173 -13.98 -5.66 6.91
N GLY A 174 -13.35 -4.66 6.29
CA GLY A 174 -12.29 -4.84 5.30
C GLY A 174 -12.44 -3.97 4.05
N ALA A 175 -11.80 -4.41 2.97
CA ALA A 175 -11.85 -3.75 1.67
C ALA A 175 -13.17 -4.04 0.94
N ALA A 176 -13.37 -3.41 -0.22
CA ALA A 176 -14.48 -3.68 -1.12
C ALA A 176 -14.59 -5.16 -1.52
N TYR A 177 -13.45 -5.83 -1.67
CA TYR A 177 -13.36 -7.23 -2.05
C TYR A 177 -12.27 -7.94 -1.23
N PHE A 178 -12.47 -9.24 -1.03
CA PHE A 178 -11.49 -10.14 -0.42
C PHE A 178 -10.93 -11.09 -1.49
N GLU A 179 -9.61 -11.29 -1.50
CA GLU A 179 -8.97 -12.24 -2.40
C GLU A 179 -8.72 -13.56 -1.66
N LEU A 180 -9.43 -14.60 -2.08
CA LEU A 180 -9.31 -15.94 -1.51
C LEU A 180 -8.19 -16.73 -2.17
N THR A 181 -7.74 -17.77 -1.47
CA THR A 181 -6.63 -18.64 -1.89
C THR A 181 -6.90 -19.46 -3.16
N ASP A 182 -8.17 -19.60 -3.57
CA ASP A 182 -8.57 -20.19 -4.85
C ASP A 182 -8.52 -19.19 -6.03
N GLY A 183 -8.13 -17.94 -5.77
CA GLY A 183 -8.05 -16.85 -6.74
C GLY A 183 -9.37 -16.12 -6.96
N SER A 184 -10.42 -16.44 -6.21
CA SER A 184 -11.69 -15.72 -6.27
C SER A 184 -11.60 -14.36 -5.57
N LEU A 185 -12.31 -13.37 -6.12
CA LEU A 185 -12.50 -12.05 -5.53
C LEU A 185 -13.94 -11.94 -5.05
N ILE A 186 -14.14 -12.09 -3.74
CA ILE A 186 -15.46 -12.09 -3.11
C ILE A 186 -15.83 -10.68 -2.69
N LYS A 187 -17.05 -10.25 -3.01
CA LYS A 187 -17.58 -8.95 -2.59
C LYS A 187 -17.69 -8.90 -1.07
N ASN A 188 -17.31 -7.79 -0.48
CA ASN A 188 -17.60 -7.52 0.92
C ASN A 188 -19.08 -7.15 1.09
N GLU A 189 -19.83 -7.99 1.80
CA GLU A 189 -21.27 -7.81 2.00
C GLU A 189 -21.63 -6.58 2.84
N ASN A 190 -20.69 -6.05 3.63
CA ASN A 190 -20.89 -4.80 4.38
C ASN A 190 -20.86 -3.57 3.47
N CYS A 191 -20.41 -3.71 2.22
CA CYS A 191 -20.37 -2.63 1.24
C CYS A 191 -21.53 -2.74 0.27
N GLU A 192 -22.46 -1.79 0.32
CA GLU A 192 -23.61 -1.77 -0.59
C GLU A 192 -23.24 -1.33 -2.01
N ASN A 193 -23.89 -1.91 -3.02
CA ASN A 193 -23.82 -1.47 -4.42
C ASN A 193 -22.39 -1.42 -5.00
N LEU A 194 -21.52 -2.36 -4.61
CA LEU A 194 -20.14 -2.40 -5.07
C LEU A 194 -20.01 -2.45 -6.61
N PRO A 195 -19.21 -1.55 -7.21
CA PRO A 195 -18.89 -1.59 -8.63
C PRO A 195 -18.04 -2.82 -8.95
N GLY A 196 -18.04 -3.23 -10.22
CA GLY A 196 -17.15 -4.30 -10.69
C GLY A 196 -15.67 -3.90 -10.61
N ILE A 197 -14.80 -4.89 -10.45
CA ILE A 197 -13.35 -4.66 -10.37
C ILE A 197 -12.77 -4.38 -11.75
N ARG A 198 -12.06 -3.26 -11.90
CA ARG A 198 -11.21 -2.97 -13.06
C ARG A 198 -9.83 -3.57 -12.85
N LYS A 199 -9.30 -4.26 -13.86
CA LYS A 199 -7.93 -4.78 -13.84
C LYS A 199 -7.04 -3.80 -14.59
N LEU A 200 -6.08 -3.19 -13.89
CA LEU A 200 -5.09 -2.30 -14.51
C LEU A 200 -3.70 -2.93 -14.49
N LYS A 201 -2.81 -2.37 -15.31
CA LYS A 201 -1.39 -2.75 -15.35
C LYS A 201 -0.57 -1.83 -14.45
N PRO A 202 0.60 -2.27 -13.98
CA PRO A 202 1.51 -1.40 -13.24
C PRO A 202 1.87 -0.13 -14.00
N THR A 203 2.18 0.90 -13.22
CA THR A 203 2.51 2.24 -13.66
C THR A 203 3.80 2.29 -14.49
N ASN A 204 3.76 3.00 -15.61
CA ASN A 204 4.93 3.34 -16.41
C ASN A 204 4.81 4.80 -16.90
N PHE A 205 5.29 5.75 -16.09
CA PHE A 205 5.30 7.18 -16.44
C PHE A 205 6.73 7.67 -16.56
N SER A 206 7.24 7.66 -17.79
CA SER A 206 8.60 8.12 -18.13
C SER A 206 8.88 9.54 -17.66
N ASP A 207 7.87 10.42 -17.71
CA ASP A 207 7.96 11.83 -17.33
C ASP A 207 8.29 12.01 -15.83
N LEU A 208 7.83 11.08 -15.00
CA LEU A 208 8.14 11.02 -13.56
C LEU A 208 9.37 10.17 -13.24
N GLY A 209 10.12 9.73 -14.26
CA GLY A 209 11.26 8.85 -14.09
C GLY A 209 10.91 7.44 -13.63
N LEU A 210 9.63 7.03 -13.73
CA LEU A 210 9.12 5.74 -13.31
C LEU A 210 9.31 4.73 -14.44
N TYR A 211 10.35 3.93 -14.32
CA TYR A 211 10.65 2.84 -15.25
C TYR A 211 10.68 1.52 -14.49
N LYS A 212 10.20 0.46 -15.15
CA LYS A 212 10.38 -0.90 -14.64
C LYS A 212 11.87 -1.20 -14.46
N ASN A 213 12.23 -1.88 -13.38
CA ASN A 213 13.60 -2.28 -13.03
C ASN A 213 14.58 -1.12 -12.74
N LYS A 214 14.09 0.12 -12.65
CA LYS A 214 14.88 1.24 -12.11
C LYS A 214 14.42 1.49 -10.68
N GLU A 215 15.34 1.34 -9.73
CA GLU A 215 15.07 1.56 -8.31
C GLU A 215 14.40 2.92 -8.09
N MET A 216 13.23 2.88 -7.44
CA MET A 216 12.41 4.05 -7.15
C MET A 216 13.07 4.95 -6.09
N TYR A 217 13.86 4.39 -5.18
CA TYR A 217 14.58 5.18 -4.17
C TYR A 217 15.42 6.29 -4.82
N LYS A 218 16.04 6.02 -5.98
CA LYS A 218 16.89 7.00 -6.69
C LYS A 218 16.16 8.25 -7.16
N LEU A 219 14.82 8.27 -7.15
CA LEU A 219 14.02 9.47 -7.43
C LEU A 219 14.30 10.60 -6.45
N ILE A 220 14.75 10.31 -5.23
CA ILE A 220 15.12 11.37 -4.26
C ILE A 220 16.27 12.26 -4.75
N ARG A 221 17.05 11.83 -5.75
CA ARG A 221 18.08 12.68 -6.39
C ARG A 221 17.49 13.86 -7.16
N ASP A 222 16.19 13.79 -7.46
CA ASP A 222 15.40 14.82 -8.14
C ASP A 222 13.98 14.84 -7.53
N PRO A 223 13.83 15.40 -6.31
CA PRO A 223 12.59 15.33 -5.53
C PRO A 223 11.36 15.89 -6.25
N ASP A 224 11.53 16.78 -7.23
CA ASP A 224 10.43 17.32 -8.04
C ASP A 224 9.64 16.22 -8.76
N LYS A 225 10.30 15.09 -9.09
CA LYS A 225 9.63 13.91 -9.65
C LYS A 225 8.64 13.25 -8.69
N LEU A 226 8.76 13.51 -7.38
CA LEU A 226 7.88 13.03 -6.32
C LEU A 226 6.93 14.13 -5.81
N GLY A 227 6.97 15.33 -6.39
CA GLY A 227 6.19 16.48 -5.93
C GLY A 227 4.68 16.24 -5.90
N TYR A 228 4.16 15.34 -6.75
CA TYR A 228 2.75 14.95 -6.77
C TYR A 228 2.29 14.30 -5.46
N LEU A 229 3.19 13.72 -4.67
CA LEU A 229 2.86 13.13 -3.36
C LEU A 229 2.44 14.18 -2.34
N ASN A 230 2.91 15.44 -2.49
CA ASN A 230 2.60 16.55 -1.58
C ASN A 230 1.66 17.58 -2.21
N ARG A 231 1.67 17.72 -3.54
CA ARG A 231 0.83 18.69 -4.27
C ARG A 231 0.08 18.03 -5.43
N PRO A 232 -0.76 17.01 -5.19
CA PRO A 232 -1.43 16.27 -6.25
C PRO A 232 -2.30 17.15 -7.16
N GLN A 233 -2.83 18.26 -6.66
CA GLN A 233 -3.61 19.23 -7.44
C GLN A 233 -2.82 19.89 -8.60
N ASP A 234 -1.49 19.89 -8.53
CA ASP A 234 -0.65 20.44 -9.60
C ASP A 234 -0.39 19.40 -10.73
N TYR A 235 -0.93 18.19 -10.57
CA TYR A 235 -0.66 17.02 -11.44
C TYR A 235 -1.94 16.37 -11.97
N ASP A 236 -3.01 17.14 -12.24
CA ASP A 236 -4.26 16.62 -12.81
C ASP A 236 -4.04 15.73 -14.06
N TRP A 237 -3.09 16.13 -14.91
CA TRP A 237 -2.67 15.38 -16.10
C TRP A 237 -2.20 13.95 -15.81
N LEU A 238 -1.71 13.68 -14.59
CA LEU A 238 -1.28 12.36 -14.15
C LEU A 238 -2.49 11.49 -13.79
N TRP A 239 -3.46 12.08 -13.09
CA TRP A 239 -4.66 11.39 -12.62
C TRP A 239 -5.59 11.00 -13.78
N GLU A 240 -5.60 11.78 -14.86
CA GLU A 240 -6.32 11.43 -16.10
C GLU A 240 -5.76 10.19 -16.82
N LYS A 241 -4.53 9.78 -16.50
CA LYS A 241 -3.85 8.64 -17.13
C LYS A 241 -3.86 7.36 -16.29
N ILE A 242 -4.42 7.39 -15.08
CA ILE A 242 -4.43 6.28 -14.11
C ILE A 242 -5.86 5.74 -13.95
#